data_AF-F0FWZ5-F1
#
_entry.id   AF-F0FWZ5-F1
#
_cell.length_a   1.000
_cell.length_b   1.000
_cell.length_c   1.000
_cell.angle_alpha   90.00
_cell.angle_beta   90.00
_cell.angle_gamma   90.00
#
_symmetry.space_group_name_H-M   'P 1'
#
loop_
_entity.id
_entity.type
_entity.pdbx_description
1 polymer ?
#
loop_
_entity_poly.entity_id
_entity_poly.type
_entity_poly.pdbx_seq_one_letter_code
_entity_poly.pdbx_strand_id
1 'polypeptide(L)' 'SRFDPLNVNKQCGPCNVHLSGNLIAYRAGLVQKIGVEAVERLEGPHAPLKLTIPEIVEMKAFYRAALRKIANNHTETR' A
#
# COMPACT_ATOMS: atom_id res chain seq x y z
N SER A 1 0.21 -10.14 2.60
CA SER A 1 0.46 -8.73 2.90
C SER A 1 -0.82 -7.86 2.84
N ARG A 2 -1.86 -8.15 3.65
CA ARG A 2 -3.16 -7.43 3.52
C ARG A 2 -3.13 -5.95 3.94
N PHE A 3 -2.36 -5.61 4.98
CA PHE A 3 -2.26 -4.24 5.50
C PHE A 3 -0.82 -3.71 5.48
N ASP A 4 -0.01 -4.22 4.55
CA ASP A 4 1.38 -3.80 4.36
C ASP A 4 1.42 -2.44 3.63
N PRO A 5 2.01 -1.39 4.22
CA PRO A 5 2.12 -0.07 3.56
C PRO A 5 2.80 -0.11 2.20
N LEU A 6 3.75 -1.04 1.98
CA LEU A 6 4.46 -1.17 0.70
C LEU A 6 3.55 -1.72 -0.41
N ASN A 7 2.41 -2.32 -0.05
CA ASN A 7 1.42 -2.81 -1.01
C ASN A 7 0.39 -1.73 -1.41
N VAL A 8 0.53 -0.49 -0.92
CA VAL A 8 -0.38 0.61 -1.24
C VAL A 8 0.19 1.44 -2.40
N ASN A 9 -0.03 0.97 -3.63
CA ASN A 9 0.44 1.63 -4.85
C ASN A 9 -0.73 2.00 -5.77
N LYS A 10 -0.65 3.19 -6.36
CA LYS A 10 -1.66 3.69 -7.30
C LYS A 10 -1.49 3.00 -8.65
N GLN A 11 -2.59 2.58 -9.23
CA GLN A 11 -2.66 2.13 -10.62
C GLN A 11 -3.52 3.08 -11.47
N CYS A 12 -3.26 3.12 -12.78
CA CYS A 12 -4.07 3.87 -13.72
C CYS A 12 -5.50 3.30 -13.82
N GLY A 13 -6.51 4.16 -13.90
CA GLY A 13 -7.93 3.74 -13.97
C GLY A 13 -8.23 2.78 -15.13
N PRO A 14 -7.86 3.13 -16.38
CA PRO A 14 -8.04 2.23 -17.53
C PRO A 14 -7.31 0.89 -17.38
N CYS A 15 -6.10 0.91 -16.80
CA CYS A 15 -5.30 -0.29 -16.55
C CYS A 15 -6.04 -1.26 -15.63
N ASN A 16 -6.60 -0.71 -14.54
CA ASN A 16 -7.28 -1.51 -13.53
C ASN A 16 -8.66 -2.00 -13.98
N VAL A 17 -9.41 -1.15 -14.70
CA VAL A 17 -10.80 -1.45 -15.09
C VAL A 17 -10.91 -2.21 -16.41
N HIS A 18 -10.11 -1.85 -17.42
CA HIS A 18 -10.25 -2.36 -18.79
C HIS A 18 -9.14 -3.34 -19.20
N LEU A 19 -7.97 -3.28 -18.56
CA LEU A 19 -6.81 -4.11 -18.91
C LEU A 19 -6.49 -5.18 -17.86
N SER A 20 -7.48 -5.59 -17.07
CA SER A 20 -7.32 -6.62 -16.02
C SER A 20 -6.12 -6.35 -15.10
N GLY A 21 -5.93 -5.10 -14.70
CA GLY A 21 -4.82 -4.70 -13.85
C GLY A 21 -3.48 -4.58 -14.55
N ASN A 22 -3.39 -4.67 -15.89
CA ASN A 22 -2.17 -4.46 -16.69
C ASN A 22 -0.88 -4.97 -15.99
N LEU A 23 -0.90 -6.23 -15.56
CA LEU A 23 -0.05 -6.72 -14.46
C LEU A 23 1.44 -6.64 -14.78
N ILE A 24 1.84 -6.85 -16.04
CA ILE A 24 3.23 -6.80 -16.46
C ILE A 24 3.80 -5.39 -16.27
N ALA A 25 3.12 -4.37 -16.81
CA ALA A 25 3.54 -2.98 -16.68
C ALA A 25 3.45 -2.50 -15.23
N TYR A 26 2.42 -2.95 -14.49
CA TYR A 26 2.27 -2.63 -13.08
C TYR A 26 3.44 -3.17 -12.25
N ARG A 27 3.80 -4.45 -12.41
CA ARG A 27 4.93 -5.07 -11.73
C ARG A 27 6.25 -4.38 -12.07
N ALA A 28 6.48 -4.05 -13.34
CA ALA A 28 7.67 -3.32 -13.76
C ALA A 28 7.79 -1.95 -13.05
N GLY A 29 6.67 -1.22 -12.95
CA GLY A 29 6.61 0.05 -12.22
C GLY A 29 6.86 -0.12 -10.72
N LEU A 30 6.34 -1.19 -10.10
CA LEU A 30 6.64 -1.50 -8.70
C LEU A 30 8.12 -1.79 -8.48
N VAL A 31 8.74 -2.60 -9.35
CA VAL A 31 10.18 -2.90 -9.27
C VAL A 31 11.01 -1.62 -9.33
N GLN A 32 10.66 -0.68 -10.23
CA GLN A 32 11.34 0.61 -10.31
C GLN A 32 11.14 1.47 -9.06
N LYS A 33 9.96 1.39 -8.42
CA LYS A 33 9.60 2.24 -7.28
C LYS A 33 10.16 1.73 -5.94
N ILE A 34 10.06 0.43 -5.68
CA ILE A 34 10.36 -0.17 -4.36
C ILE A 34 11.46 -1.24 -4.43
N GLY A 35 12.00 -1.54 -5.61
CA GLY A 35 13.05 -2.55 -5.81
C GLY A 35 12.50 -3.97 -6.01
N VAL A 36 13.31 -4.83 -6.63
CA VAL A 36 12.96 -6.22 -6.96
C VAL A 36 12.66 -7.03 -5.70
N GLU A 37 13.53 -6.97 -4.69
CA GLU A 37 13.40 -7.76 -3.46
C GLU A 37 12.08 -7.45 -2.72
N ALA A 38 11.70 -6.17 -2.67
CA ALA A 38 10.45 -5.75 -2.03
C ALA A 38 9.23 -6.27 -2.79
N VAL A 39 9.27 -6.27 -4.13
CA VAL A 39 8.21 -6.81 -4.98
C VAL A 39 8.09 -8.32 -4.81
N GLU A 40 9.20 -9.05 -4.84
CA GLU A 40 9.20 -10.51 -4.66
C GLU A 40 8.68 -10.91 -3.28
N ARG A 41 9.04 -10.17 -2.22
CA ARG A 41 8.47 -10.36 -0.89
C ARG A 41 6.95 -10.09 -0.85
N LEU A 42 6.48 -9.07 -1.57
CA LEU A 42 5.05 -8.75 -1.63
C LEU A 42 4.25 -9.81 -2.39
N GLU A 43 4.79 -10.34 -3.49
CA GLU A 43 4.17 -11.37 -4.32
C GLU A 43 4.35 -12.79 -3.76
N GLY A 44 5.32 -12.98 -2.86
CA GLY A 44 5.62 -14.25 -2.20
C GLY A 44 4.55 -14.73 -1.20
N PRO A 45 4.78 -15.87 -0.54
CA PRO A 45 3.84 -16.45 0.40
C PRO A 45 3.66 -15.55 1.64
N HIS A 46 2.40 -15.40 2.07
CA HIS A 46 2.06 -14.67 3.30
C HIS A 46 1.20 -15.52 4.21
N ALA A 47 1.55 -15.55 5.50
CA ALA A 47 0.67 -16.13 6.50
C ALA A 47 -0.65 -15.35 6.57
N PRO A 48 -1.80 -16.03 6.80
CA PRO A 48 -3.06 -15.35 7.04
C PRO A 48 -2.95 -14.40 8.24
N LEU A 49 -3.25 -13.13 8.01
CA LEU A 49 -3.23 -12.12 9.07
C LEU A 49 -4.55 -12.17 9.84
N LYS A 50 -4.52 -12.81 11.01
CA LYS A 50 -5.66 -12.89 11.94
C LYS A 50 -5.55 -11.75 12.95
N LEU A 51 -6.38 -10.73 12.79
CA LEU A 51 -6.49 -9.63 13.75
C LEU A 51 -7.78 -9.76 14.56
N THR A 52 -7.66 -9.47 15.84
CA THR A 52 -8.77 -9.24 16.76
C THR A 52 -9.41 -7.88 16.49
N ILE A 53 -10.62 -7.68 17.01
CA ILE A 53 -11.33 -6.40 16.89
C ILE A 53 -10.51 -5.24 17.49
N PRO A 54 -9.93 -5.35 18.71
CA PRO A 54 -9.09 -4.29 19.28
C PRO A 54 -7.90 -3.93 18.39
N GLU A 55 -7.17 -4.91 17.85
CA GLU A 55 -6.02 -4.65 16.96
C GLU A 55 -6.44 -3.91 15.68
N ILE A 56 -7.61 -4.24 15.11
CA ILE A 56 -8.14 -3.52 13.95
C ILE A 56 -8.47 -2.07 14.31
N VAL A 57 -9.03 -1.82 15.50
CA VAL A 57 -9.36 -0.47 15.98
C VAL A 57 -8.08 0.35 16.18
N GLU A 58 -7.06 -0.23 16.81
CA GLU A 58 -5.75 0.41 17.01
C GLU A 58 -5.07 0.73 15.69
N MET A 59 -5.03 -0.22 14.75
CA MET A 59 -4.43 0.00 13.43
C MET A 59 -5.14 1.14 12.67
N LYS A 60 -6.47 1.21 12.73
CA LYS A 60 -7.24 2.33 12.15
C LYS A 60 -6.88 3.66 12.81
N ALA A 61 -6.76 3.70 14.13
CA ALA A 61 -6.39 4.91 14.86
C ALA A 61 -4.98 5.40 14.48
N PHE A 62 -4.02 4.47 14.36
CA PHE A 62 -2.66 4.74 13.91
C PHE A 62 -2.64 5.43 12.53
N TYR A 63 -3.26 4.84 11.51
CA TYR A 63 -3.27 5.42 10.17
C TYR A 63 -4.00 6.77 10.11
N ARG A 64 -5.09 6.94 10.87
CA ARG A 64 -5.78 8.24 10.99
C ARG A 64 -4.88 9.32 11.60
N ALA A 65 -4.09 8.96 12.62
CA ALA A 65 -3.12 9.88 13.21
C ALA A 65 -2.00 10.24 12.23
N ALA A 66 -1.48 9.26 11.48
CA ALA A 66 -0.47 9.50 10.44
C ALA A 66 -0.97 10.47 9.36
N LEU A 67 -2.22 10.33 8.89
CA LEU A 67 -2.82 11.26 7.92
C LEU A 67 -2.91 12.70 8.46
N ARG A 68 -3.29 12.88 9.73
CA ARG A 68 -3.31 14.21 10.36
C ARG A 68 -1.91 14.83 10.43
N LYS A 69 -0.88 14.04 10.77
CA LYS A 69 0.51 14.52 10.77
C LYS A 69 0.93 15.00 9.38
N ILE A 70 0.63 14.23 8.33
CA ILE A 70 0.94 14.62 6.95
C ILE A 70 0.22 15.91 6.57
N ALA A 71 -1.08 16.04 6.90
CA ALA A 71 -1.85 17.24 6.62
C ALA A 71 -1.30 18.49 7.33
N ASN A 72 -0.93 18.37 8.61
CA ASN A 72 -0.36 19.46 9.39
C ASN A 72 1.04 19.87 8.88
N ASN A 73 1.88 18.88 8.50
CA ASN A 73 3.19 19.17 7.93
C ASN A 73 3.08 19.94 6.60
N HIS A 74 2.05 19.66 5.79
CA HIS A 74 1.76 20.41 4.55
C HIS A 74 1.29 21.85 4.80
N THR A 75 0.71 22.14 5.97
CA THR A 75 0.32 23.51 6.35
C THR A 75 1.48 24.33 6.90
N GLU A 76 2.53 23.69 7.43
CA GLU A 76 3.71 24.39 7.99
C GLU A 76 4.80 24.70 6.96
N THR A 77 4.78 24.05 5.79
CA THR A 77 5.76 24.23 4.70
C THR A 77 5.26 25.15 3.58
N ARG A 78 4.21 25.93 3.84
CA ARG A 78 3.53 26.76 2.84
C ARG A 78 3.43 28.22 3.26
#